data_AF-A0A1X3JG41-F1
#
_entry.id   AF-A0A1X3JG41-F1
#
_cell.length_a   1.000
_cell.length_b   1.000
_cell.length_c   1.000
_cell.angle_alpha   90.00
_cell.angle_beta   90.00
_cell.angle_gamma   90.00
#
_symmetry.space_group_name_H-M   'P 1'
#
loop_
_entity.id
_entity.type
_entity.pdbx_description
1 polymer ?
#
loop_
_entity_poly.entity_id
_entity_poly.type
_entity_poly.pdbx_seq_one_letter_code
_entity_poly.pdbx_strand_id
1 'polypeptide(L)'
;MNAWEVNFDGLVGLTHHYAGLSFGNEASTRHRFQVSNPRLAAKQGLLKMKALADAGFPQAVIPPHERPFIPVLRQLGFSGSDEQVLEKVARQAPHWLSSVSSASPMWVANAATIAPSADTLDGKVHLTVANLNNKFHRSLEAPVTESLLKAIFNDEEKFSVHSALPQVALLGDEGRQTTIVSAVITVNRVCNFLSTGEKKAMIPGLPVIRRDRLAKPARRWQG
;
A
#
# COMPACT_ATOMS: atom_id res chain seq x y z
N MET A 1 1.42 12.17 29.02
CA MET A 1 0.54 11.41 28.10
C MET A 1 1.28 10.16 27.67
N ASN A 2 0.56 9.04 27.50
CA ASN A 2 1.14 7.75 27.12
C ASN A 2 0.62 7.37 25.72
N ALA A 3 1.53 7.08 24.79
CA ALA A 3 1.25 6.53 23.46
C ALA A 3 1.49 5.04 23.47
N TRP A 4 0.72 4.32 22.65
CA TRP A 4 1.07 2.97 22.25
C TRP A 4 1.23 2.87 20.74
N GLU A 5 2.07 1.96 20.31
CA GLU A 5 2.11 1.51 18.93
C GLU A 5 0.94 0.56 18.68
N VAL A 6 0.21 0.76 17.57
CA VAL A 6 -0.94 -0.06 17.20
C VAL A 6 -0.68 -0.70 15.85
N ASN A 7 -0.70 -2.04 15.81
CA ASN A 7 -0.54 -2.77 14.56
C ASN A 7 -1.85 -2.74 13.77
N PHE A 8 -1.79 -2.28 12.52
CA PHE A 8 -2.90 -2.41 11.58
C PHE A 8 -2.48 -3.41 10.50
N ASP A 9 -3.17 -4.54 10.45
CA ASP A 9 -2.86 -5.61 9.49
C ASP A 9 -3.88 -5.68 8.36
N GLY A 10 -3.41 -5.98 7.15
CA GLY A 10 -4.28 -6.19 6.00
C GLY A 10 -4.95 -7.55 6.05
N LEU A 11 -6.28 -7.57 6.00
CA LEU A 11 -7.03 -8.81 5.78
C LEU A 11 -6.87 -9.26 4.32
N VAL A 12 -6.43 -10.50 4.13
CA VAL A 12 -6.22 -11.07 2.79
C VAL A 12 -7.54 -11.18 2.03
N GLY A 13 -7.57 -10.64 0.81
CA GLY A 13 -8.75 -10.66 -0.07
C GLY A 13 -9.03 -12.02 -0.71
N LEU A 14 -10.28 -12.21 -1.16
CA LEU A 14 -10.77 -13.47 -1.74
C LEU A 14 -10.09 -13.86 -3.06
N THR A 15 -9.54 -12.88 -3.78
CA THR A 15 -8.86 -13.09 -5.07
C THR A 15 -7.36 -13.32 -4.93
N HIS A 16 -6.85 -13.64 -3.74
CA HIS A 16 -5.43 -13.93 -3.52
C HIS A 16 -4.92 -15.02 -4.47
N HIS A 17 -3.93 -14.71 -5.30
CA HIS A 17 -3.33 -15.62 -6.27
C HIS A 17 -1.87 -15.24 -6.60
N TYR A 18 -1.10 -16.17 -7.14
CA TYR A 18 0.30 -15.96 -7.49
C TYR A 18 0.48 -15.69 -8.98
N ALA A 19 0.64 -14.42 -9.35
CA ALA A 19 0.73 -13.99 -10.74
C ALA A 19 2.11 -13.54 -11.23
N GLY A 20 3.08 -13.38 -10.31
CA GLY A 20 4.42 -12.91 -10.67
C GLY A 20 4.48 -11.48 -11.20
N LEU A 21 3.57 -10.60 -10.76
CA LEU A 21 3.40 -9.23 -11.28
C LEU A 21 4.47 -8.25 -10.78
N SER A 22 5.27 -8.62 -9.79
CA SER A 22 6.25 -7.74 -9.15
C SER A 22 7.67 -8.12 -9.57
N PHE A 23 8.08 -7.71 -10.77
CA PHE A 23 9.47 -7.88 -11.20
C PHE A 23 10.43 -7.21 -10.19
N GLY A 24 11.47 -7.93 -9.76
CA GLY A 24 12.37 -7.55 -8.66
C GLY A 24 11.99 -8.11 -7.29
N ASN A 25 10.78 -8.66 -7.14
CA ASN A 25 10.40 -9.49 -5.99
C ASN A 25 10.55 -10.96 -6.36
N GLU A 26 11.66 -11.57 -5.94
CA GLU A 26 11.98 -12.97 -6.26
C GLU A 26 10.88 -13.94 -5.82
N ALA A 27 10.24 -13.71 -4.67
CA ALA A 27 9.17 -14.59 -4.20
C ALA A 27 7.94 -14.52 -5.14
N SER A 28 7.58 -13.31 -5.61
CA SER A 28 6.50 -13.13 -6.59
C SER A 28 6.80 -13.89 -7.88
N THR A 29 8.03 -13.76 -8.41
CA THR A 29 8.44 -14.42 -9.65
C THR A 29 8.53 -15.94 -9.50
N ARG A 30 9.08 -16.45 -8.40
CA ARG A 30 9.27 -17.90 -8.16
C ARG A 30 7.96 -18.67 -8.00
N HIS A 31 6.94 -18.06 -7.40
CA HIS A 31 5.65 -18.73 -7.15
C HIS A 31 4.61 -18.49 -8.24
N ARG A 32 5.01 -17.87 -9.36
CA ARG A 32 4.10 -17.55 -10.47
C ARG A 32 3.33 -18.79 -10.95
N PHE A 33 2.02 -18.63 -11.06
CA PHE A 33 1.06 -19.66 -11.49
C PHE A 33 0.91 -20.88 -10.57
N GLN A 34 1.46 -20.82 -9.35
CA GLN A 34 1.10 -21.81 -8.33
C GLN A 34 -0.35 -21.59 -7.87
N VAL A 35 -0.99 -22.69 -7.45
CA VAL A 35 -2.34 -22.65 -6.87
C VAL A 35 -2.27 -21.96 -5.50
N SER A 36 -3.09 -20.94 -5.30
CA SER A 36 -3.24 -20.25 -4.02
C SER A 36 -4.38 -20.83 -3.20
N ASN A 37 -4.41 -20.51 -1.90
CA ASN A 37 -5.52 -20.82 -1.01
C ASN A 37 -5.93 -19.55 -0.25
N PRO A 38 -6.85 -18.73 -0.80
CA PRO A 38 -7.26 -17.45 -0.21
C PRO A 38 -7.77 -17.60 1.23
N ARG A 39 -8.54 -18.66 1.50
CA ARG A 39 -9.08 -18.94 2.84
C ARG A 39 -7.96 -19.24 3.84
N LEU A 40 -6.99 -20.05 3.45
CA LEU A 40 -5.84 -20.36 4.31
C LEU A 40 -4.98 -19.11 4.56
N ALA A 41 -4.70 -18.32 3.52
CA ALA A 41 -3.93 -17.09 3.63
C ALA A 41 -4.61 -16.08 4.58
N ALA A 42 -5.93 -15.88 4.47
CA ALA A 42 -6.68 -15.04 5.40
C ALA A 42 -6.63 -15.58 6.84
N LYS A 43 -6.82 -16.89 7.03
CA LYS A 43 -6.73 -17.51 8.36
C LYS A 43 -5.34 -17.36 8.99
N GLN A 44 -4.27 -17.53 8.22
CA GLN A 44 -2.89 -17.34 8.70
C GLN A 44 -2.66 -15.90 9.18
N GLY A 45 -3.13 -14.91 8.41
CA GLY A 45 -3.10 -13.51 8.82
C GLY A 45 -3.87 -13.24 10.11
N LEU A 46 -5.11 -13.73 10.20
CA LEU A 46 -5.97 -13.57 11.38
C LEU A 46 -5.39 -14.24 12.64
N LEU A 47 -4.79 -15.42 12.50
CA LEU A 47 -4.12 -16.11 13.61
C LEU A 47 -2.94 -15.27 14.15
N LYS A 48 -2.15 -14.67 13.26
CA LYS A 48 -1.06 -13.76 13.66
C LYS A 48 -1.60 -12.53 14.40
N MET A 49 -2.61 -11.87 13.84
CA MET A 49 -3.24 -10.70 14.47
C MET A 49 -3.74 -11.05 15.87
N LYS A 50 -4.45 -12.17 16.01
CA LYS A 50 -5.01 -12.61 17.29
C LYS A 50 -3.92 -12.97 18.30
N ALA A 51 -2.86 -13.66 17.89
CA ALA A 51 -1.74 -13.98 18.76
C ALA A 51 -1.05 -12.73 19.33
N LEU A 52 -0.84 -11.69 18.51
CA LEU A 52 -0.27 -10.41 18.98
C LEU A 52 -1.23 -9.67 19.91
N ALA A 53 -2.52 -9.63 19.57
CA ALA A 53 -3.55 -9.06 20.43
C ALA A 53 -3.62 -9.75 21.80
N ASP A 54 -3.57 -11.09 21.82
CA ASP A 54 -3.60 -11.90 23.05
C ASP A 54 -2.36 -11.73 23.90
N ALA A 55 -1.22 -11.42 23.28
CA ALA A 55 0.02 -11.08 23.97
C ALA A 55 0.06 -9.62 24.48
N GLY A 56 -1.03 -8.86 24.28
CA GLY A 56 -1.17 -7.49 24.80
C GLY A 56 -0.68 -6.38 23.85
N PHE A 57 -0.32 -6.70 22.60
CA PHE A 57 0.02 -5.70 21.59
C PHE A 57 -1.26 -5.15 20.95
N PRO A 58 -1.50 -3.83 20.96
CA PRO A 58 -2.69 -3.26 20.30
C PRO A 58 -2.73 -3.65 18.81
N GLN A 59 -3.87 -4.19 18.38
CA GLN A 59 -4.03 -4.77 17.05
C GLN A 59 -5.37 -4.35 16.44
N ALA A 60 -5.33 -4.01 15.16
CA ALA A 60 -6.46 -3.64 14.32
C ALA A 60 -6.31 -4.27 12.92
N VAL A 61 -7.35 -4.09 12.10
CA VAL A 61 -7.45 -4.70 10.76
C VAL A 61 -7.85 -3.64 9.73
N ILE A 62 -7.27 -3.74 8.53
CA ILE A 62 -7.68 -2.99 7.33
C ILE A 62 -8.31 -4.00 6.35
N PRO A 63 -9.54 -3.74 5.84
CA PRO A 63 -10.23 -4.68 4.96
C PRO A 63 -9.58 -4.78 3.57
N PRO A 64 -9.83 -5.87 2.81
CA PRO A 64 -9.39 -5.99 1.43
C PRO A 64 -10.14 -5.02 0.52
N HIS A 65 -9.62 -4.79 -0.68
CA HIS A 65 -10.26 -3.96 -1.70
C HIS A 65 -11.22 -4.78 -2.59
N GLU A 66 -12.06 -4.07 -3.35
CA GLU A 66 -12.85 -4.65 -4.45
C GLU A 66 -11.93 -5.30 -5.49
N ARG A 67 -12.13 -6.60 -5.74
CA ARG A 67 -11.41 -7.38 -6.75
C ARG A 67 -12.34 -8.47 -7.32
N PRO A 68 -12.37 -8.71 -8.65
CA PRO A 68 -11.70 -7.97 -9.73
C PRO A 68 -12.17 -6.52 -9.83
N PHE A 69 -11.25 -5.58 -10.07
CA PHE A 69 -11.58 -4.15 -10.12
C PHE A 69 -12.01 -3.71 -11.54
N ILE A 70 -13.31 -3.81 -11.80
CA ILE A 70 -13.92 -3.56 -13.12
C ILE A 70 -13.71 -2.14 -13.65
N PRO A 71 -13.78 -1.06 -12.84
CA PRO A 71 -13.62 0.30 -13.35
C PRO A 71 -12.34 0.53 -14.17
N VAL A 72 -11.23 -0.11 -13.78
CA VAL A 72 -9.95 0.00 -14.52
C VAL A 72 -10.00 -0.75 -15.85
N LEU A 73 -10.71 -1.88 -15.93
CA LEU A 73 -10.92 -2.56 -17.21
C LEU A 73 -11.72 -1.67 -18.16
N ARG A 74 -12.68 -0.89 -17.65
CA ARG A 74 -13.41 0.10 -18.46
C ARG A 74 -12.51 1.21 -18.96
N GLN A 75 -11.60 1.71 -18.13
CA GLN A 75 -10.58 2.69 -18.54
C GLN A 75 -9.63 2.14 -19.62
N LEU A 76 -9.37 0.83 -19.61
CA LEU A 76 -8.57 0.14 -20.63
C LEU A 76 -9.37 -0.14 -21.93
N GLY A 77 -10.61 0.33 -22.04
CA GLY A 77 -11.43 0.27 -23.26
C GLY A 77 -12.46 -0.85 -23.31
N PHE A 78 -12.61 -1.67 -22.27
CA PHE A 78 -13.63 -2.72 -22.21
C PHE A 78 -14.99 -2.17 -21.77
N SER A 79 -16.06 -2.49 -22.49
CA SER A 79 -17.42 -1.96 -22.23
C SER A 79 -18.49 -3.06 -22.13
N GLY A 80 -19.66 -2.74 -21.56
CA GLY A 80 -20.76 -3.68 -21.30
C GLY A 80 -21.15 -3.75 -19.81
N SER A 81 -21.92 -4.75 -19.41
CA SER A 81 -22.09 -5.10 -17.98
C SER A 81 -20.77 -5.59 -17.37
N ASP A 82 -20.70 -5.73 -16.05
CA ASP A 82 -19.49 -6.18 -15.37
C ASP A 82 -19.08 -7.60 -15.82
N GLU A 83 -20.06 -8.49 -16.00
CA GLU A 83 -19.85 -9.85 -16.51
C GLU A 83 -19.36 -9.83 -17.96
N GLN A 84 -19.93 -8.97 -18.81
CA GLN A 84 -19.49 -8.82 -20.20
C GLN A 84 -18.07 -8.26 -20.29
N VAL A 85 -17.71 -7.31 -19.42
CA VAL A 85 -16.34 -6.80 -19.33
C VAL A 85 -15.39 -7.92 -18.92
N LEU A 86 -15.72 -8.68 -17.87
CA LEU A 86 -14.91 -9.83 -17.43
C LEU A 86 -14.73 -10.87 -18.54
N GLU A 87 -15.80 -11.24 -19.23
CA GLU A 87 -15.76 -12.20 -20.33
C GLU A 87 -14.86 -11.70 -21.47
N LYS A 88 -15.01 -10.45 -21.89
CA LYS A 88 -14.20 -9.85 -22.96
C LYS A 88 -12.72 -9.84 -22.57
N VAL A 89 -12.38 -9.43 -21.36
CA VAL A 89 -10.99 -9.38 -20.90
C VAL A 89 -10.42 -10.80 -20.77
N ALA A 90 -11.18 -11.77 -20.27
CA ALA A 90 -10.76 -13.16 -20.17
C ALA A 90 -10.35 -13.73 -21.54
N ARG A 91 -11.13 -13.42 -22.60
CA ARG A 91 -10.88 -13.91 -23.95
C ARG A 91 -9.79 -13.14 -24.70
N GLN A 92 -9.76 -11.82 -24.55
CA GLN A 92 -8.94 -10.94 -25.39
C GLN A 92 -7.59 -10.57 -24.73
N ALA A 93 -7.57 -10.38 -23.41
CA ALA A 93 -6.40 -9.90 -22.69
C ALA A 93 -6.35 -10.40 -21.23
N PRO A 94 -6.24 -11.74 -20.99
CA PRO A 94 -6.36 -12.33 -19.66
C PRO A 94 -5.30 -11.86 -18.65
N HIS A 95 -4.17 -11.32 -19.11
CA HIS A 95 -3.14 -10.75 -18.24
C HIS A 95 -3.63 -9.52 -17.46
N TRP A 96 -4.60 -8.77 -17.98
CA TRP A 96 -5.22 -7.66 -17.25
C TRP A 96 -6.10 -8.14 -16.11
N LEU A 97 -6.80 -9.28 -16.25
CA LEU A 97 -7.61 -9.84 -15.16
C LEU A 97 -6.77 -10.08 -13.91
N SER A 98 -5.60 -10.69 -14.07
CA SER A 98 -4.69 -10.92 -12.95
C SER A 98 -4.24 -9.61 -12.30
N SER A 99 -3.90 -8.61 -13.14
CA SER A 99 -3.47 -7.28 -12.67
C SER A 99 -4.56 -6.57 -11.85
N VAL A 100 -5.83 -6.63 -12.26
CA VAL A 100 -6.94 -6.01 -11.53
C VAL A 100 -7.57 -6.89 -10.45
N SER A 101 -7.09 -8.13 -10.29
CA SER A 101 -7.60 -9.09 -9.29
C SER A 101 -6.58 -9.41 -8.20
N SER A 102 -5.44 -8.73 -8.17
CA SER A 102 -4.42 -8.95 -7.14
C SER A 102 -4.94 -8.60 -5.74
N ALA A 103 -4.70 -9.47 -4.76
CA ALA A 103 -4.93 -9.20 -3.34
C ALA A 103 -3.77 -8.42 -2.67
N SER A 104 -2.95 -7.71 -3.45
CA SER A 104 -1.81 -6.93 -2.96
C SER A 104 -2.09 -5.89 -1.87
N PRO A 105 -3.30 -5.30 -1.73
CA PRO A 105 -3.61 -4.43 -0.60
C PRO A 105 -3.40 -5.05 0.78
N MET A 106 -3.33 -6.39 0.88
CA MET A 106 -3.00 -7.09 2.14
C MET A 106 -1.66 -6.64 2.74
N TRP A 107 -0.73 -6.13 1.91
CA TRP A 107 0.56 -5.61 2.36
C TRP A 107 0.45 -4.13 2.74
N VAL A 108 -0.23 -3.89 3.86
CA VAL A 108 -0.56 -2.54 4.37
C VAL A 108 0.64 -1.73 4.88
N ALA A 109 1.82 -2.33 5.02
CA ALA A 109 3.06 -1.58 5.19
C ALA A 109 3.24 -0.56 4.05
N ASN A 110 2.78 -0.90 2.84
CA ASN A 110 2.85 0.00 1.70
C ASN A 110 1.61 0.89 1.55
N ALA A 111 0.63 0.85 2.45
CA ALA A 111 -0.61 1.61 2.27
C ALA A 111 -0.36 3.14 2.39
N ALA A 112 0.43 3.54 3.38
CA ALA A 112 0.71 4.94 3.66
C ALA A 112 2.02 5.11 4.44
N THR A 113 2.51 6.35 4.49
CA THR A 113 3.50 6.82 5.47
C THR A 113 2.79 7.54 6.60
N ILE A 114 3.14 7.20 7.83
CA ILE A 114 2.50 7.70 9.05
C ILE A 114 3.46 8.64 9.77
N ALA A 115 2.99 9.82 10.17
CA ALA A 115 3.67 10.72 11.06
C ALA A 115 2.86 10.85 12.36
N PRO A 116 3.38 10.36 13.50
CA PRO A 116 2.70 10.50 14.78
C PRO A 116 2.55 11.97 15.20
N SER A 117 1.55 12.26 16.03
CA SER A 117 1.29 13.63 16.52
C SER A 117 2.47 14.25 17.27
N ALA A 118 3.32 13.44 17.88
CA ALA A 118 4.54 13.89 18.56
C ALA A 118 5.58 14.52 17.61
N ASP A 119 5.50 14.19 16.31
CA ASP A 119 6.49 14.56 15.30
C ASP A 119 5.96 15.63 14.31
N THR A 120 4.71 16.08 14.46
CA THR A 120 4.00 16.92 13.48
C THR A 120 3.82 18.34 14.01
N LEU A 121 3.69 19.30 13.10
CA LEU A 121 3.67 20.73 13.45
C LEU A 121 2.35 21.18 14.09
N ASP A 122 1.24 20.54 13.73
CA ASP A 122 -0.11 20.84 14.22
C ASP A 122 -0.56 19.90 15.35
N GLY A 123 0.28 18.95 15.75
CA GLY A 123 -0.03 17.98 16.79
C GLY A 123 -1.05 16.91 16.37
N LYS A 124 -1.34 16.75 15.07
CA LYS A 124 -2.22 15.69 14.54
C LYS A 124 -1.42 14.49 14.05
N VAL A 125 -2.06 13.32 13.98
CA VAL A 125 -1.49 12.16 13.29
C VAL A 125 -1.73 12.32 11.79
N HIS A 126 -0.67 12.34 10.99
CA HIS A 126 -0.79 12.42 9.53
C HIS A 126 -0.56 11.06 8.87
N LEU A 127 -1.37 10.77 7.85
CA LEU A 127 -1.26 9.58 7.03
C LEU A 127 -1.20 10.02 5.57
N THR A 128 -0.09 9.79 4.87
CA THR A 128 0.03 10.08 3.43
C THR A 128 -0.02 8.78 2.64
N VAL A 129 -1.05 8.62 1.80
CA VAL A 129 -1.24 7.40 1.00
C VAL A 129 -0.07 7.22 0.03
N ALA A 130 0.43 6.00 -0.11
CA ALA A 130 1.48 5.71 -1.09
C ALA A 130 0.88 5.53 -2.49
N ASN A 131 1.53 6.07 -3.52
CA ASN A 131 1.00 5.97 -4.88
C ASN A 131 1.29 4.61 -5.53
N LEU A 132 2.30 3.87 -5.05
CA LEU A 132 2.69 2.54 -5.53
C LEU A 132 2.89 2.50 -7.05
N ASN A 133 3.37 3.62 -7.61
CA ASN A 133 3.42 3.87 -9.04
C ASN A 133 4.20 2.80 -9.81
N ASN A 134 5.22 2.21 -9.18
CA ASN A 134 6.13 1.28 -9.84
C ASN A 134 5.42 0.03 -10.38
N LYS A 135 4.36 -0.44 -9.71
CA LYS A 135 3.65 -1.66 -10.06
C LYS A 135 2.20 -1.34 -10.39
N PHE A 136 1.80 -1.53 -11.65
CA PHE A 136 0.44 -1.21 -12.11
C PHE A 136 -0.66 -1.81 -11.21
N HIS A 137 -0.61 -3.10 -10.89
CA HIS A 137 -1.61 -3.74 -10.03
C HIS A 137 -1.71 -3.13 -8.62
N ARG A 138 -0.64 -2.46 -8.16
CA ARG A 138 -0.57 -1.75 -6.88
C ARG A 138 -0.92 -0.28 -6.97
N SER A 139 -0.64 0.39 -8.08
CA SER A 139 -1.02 1.79 -8.23
C SER A 139 -2.54 2.00 -8.22
N LEU A 140 -3.31 0.93 -8.51
CA LEU A 140 -4.77 0.89 -8.36
C LEU A 140 -5.25 0.93 -6.90
N GLU A 141 -4.36 0.74 -5.92
CA GLU A 141 -4.72 0.66 -4.50
C GLU A 141 -5.06 2.05 -3.92
N ALA A 142 -4.31 3.09 -4.32
CA ALA A 142 -4.30 4.38 -3.65
C ALA A 142 -5.69 5.02 -3.42
N PRO A 143 -6.62 5.09 -4.41
CA PRO A 143 -7.92 5.73 -4.18
C PRO A 143 -8.78 5.02 -3.14
N VAL A 144 -8.76 3.67 -3.15
CA VAL A 144 -9.52 2.85 -2.20
C VAL A 144 -8.85 2.88 -0.83
N THR A 145 -7.51 2.81 -0.79
CA THR A 145 -6.75 2.95 0.46
C THR A 145 -7.02 4.29 1.14
N GLU A 146 -7.07 5.40 0.39
CA GLU A 146 -7.42 6.71 0.95
C GLU A 146 -8.82 6.69 1.60
N SER A 147 -9.79 6.09 0.89
CA SER A 147 -11.18 5.97 1.38
C SER A 147 -11.26 5.13 2.66
N LEU A 148 -10.53 4.01 2.70
CA LEU A 148 -10.46 3.14 3.89
C LEU A 148 -9.80 3.85 5.08
N LEU A 149 -8.69 4.55 4.86
CA LEU A 149 -8.00 5.28 5.92
C LEU A 149 -8.86 6.41 6.47
N LYS A 150 -9.56 7.16 5.61
CA LYS A 150 -10.53 8.18 6.05
C LYS A 150 -11.69 7.58 6.84
N ALA A 151 -12.17 6.40 6.47
CA ALA A 151 -13.23 5.71 7.22
C ALA A 151 -12.76 5.23 8.60
N ILE A 152 -11.53 4.69 8.69
CA ILE A 152 -10.94 4.17 9.95
C ILE A 152 -10.51 5.33 10.87
N PHE A 153 -9.82 6.33 10.33
CA PHE A 153 -9.27 7.48 11.04
C PHE A 153 -10.13 8.73 10.78
N ASN A 154 -11.42 8.64 11.13
CA ASN A 154 -12.44 9.62 10.73
C ASN A 154 -12.51 10.89 11.59
N ASP A 155 -11.81 10.93 12.72
CA ASP A 155 -11.77 12.12 13.58
C ASP A 155 -10.77 13.14 13.02
N GLU A 156 -11.26 14.10 12.24
CA GLU A 156 -10.44 15.12 11.58
C GLU A 156 -9.74 16.09 12.54
N GLU A 157 -10.15 16.15 13.81
CA GLU A 157 -9.43 16.92 14.83
C GLU A 157 -8.13 16.21 15.25
N LYS A 158 -8.08 14.88 15.16
CA LYS A 158 -6.93 14.05 15.57
C LYS A 158 -6.10 13.54 14.39
N PHE A 159 -6.73 13.32 13.25
CA PHE A 159 -6.13 12.66 12.08
C PHE A 159 -6.18 13.56 10.85
N SER A 160 -5.20 13.41 9.97
CA SER A 160 -5.16 14.09 8.68
C SER A 160 -4.66 13.12 7.61
N VAL A 161 -5.58 12.65 6.78
CA VAL A 161 -5.29 11.72 5.67
C VAL A 161 -5.05 12.52 4.40
N HIS A 162 -3.83 12.44 3.88
CA HIS A 162 -3.39 13.08 2.64
C HIS A 162 -3.46 12.09 1.48
N SER A 163 -3.92 12.58 0.34
CA SER A 163 -3.92 11.83 -0.91
C SER A 163 -2.51 11.46 -1.36
N ALA A 164 -2.43 10.44 -2.20
CA ALA A 164 -1.16 9.98 -2.75
C ALA A 164 -0.48 11.01 -3.64
N LEU A 165 0.85 10.95 -3.71
CA LEU A 165 1.62 11.76 -4.65
C LEU A 165 1.22 11.45 -6.11
N PRO A 166 1.43 12.39 -7.05
CA PRO A 166 1.13 12.17 -8.47
C PRO A 166 1.72 10.86 -9.01
N GLN A 167 0.95 10.18 -9.85
CA GLN A 167 1.28 8.86 -10.41
C GLN A 167 2.34 8.94 -11.53
N VAL A 168 3.54 9.36 -11.17
CA VAL A 168 4.70 9.44 -12.07
C VAL A 168 5.92 8.79 -11.44
N ALA A 169 6.78 8.19 -12.26
CA ALA A 169 7.95 7.45 -11.78
C ALA A 169 8.89 8.28 -10.90
N LEU A 170 9.04 9.58 -11.20
CA LEU A 170 9.84 10.52 -10.40
C LEU A 170 9.38 10.62 -8.94
N LEU A 171 8.08 10.44 -8.70
CA LEU A 171 7.45 10.55 -7.38
C LEU A 171 6.99 9.18 -6.87
N GLY A 172 7.65 8.09 -7.31
CA GLY A 172 7.33 6.74 -6.85
C GLY A 172 7.46 6.62 -5.33
N ASP A 173 6.33 6.34 -4.67
CA ASP A 173 6.24 6.14 -3.23
C ASP A 173 5.67 4.76 -2.92
N GLU A 174 6.41 3.99 -2.12
CA GLU A 174 6.08 2.63 -1.67
C GLU A 174 5.60 2.62 -0.20
N GLY A 175 5.38 3.80 0.39
CA GLY A 175 5.08 3.96 1.81
C GLY A 175 6.26 3.58 2.71
N ARG A 176 5.96 3.18 3.95
CA ARG A 176 6.94 2.70 4.91
C ARG A 176 7.02 1.16 4.85
N GLN A 177 8.09 0.60 4.28
CA GLN A 177 8.30 -0.86 4.19
C GLN A 177 8.47 -1.60 5.54
N THR A 178 8.01 -1.04 6.64
CA THR A 178 7.94 -1.65 7.96
C THR A 178 6.48 -1.74 8.36
N THR A 179 6.00 -2.95 8.71
CA THR A 179 4.61 -3.37 9.05
C THR A 179 3.92 -2.57 10.18
N ILE A 180 4.49 -1.45 10.58
CA ILE A 180 4.11 -0.73 11.78
C ILE A 180 3.49 0.61 11.38
N VAL A 181 2.17 0.68 11.48
CA VAL A 181 1.46 1.96 11.61
C VAL A 181 1.65 2.40 13.06
N SER A 182 2.83 2.91 13.42
CA SER A 182 2.98 3.54 14.75
C SER A 182 2.20 4.84 14.71
N ALA A 183 0.91 4.78 15.04
CA ALA A 183 0.22 5.95 15.56
C ALA A 183 0.72 6.16 16.99
N VAL A 184 1.93 6.69 17.15
CA VAL A 184 2.43 7.10 18.48
C VAL A 184 1.59 8.30 18.90
N ILE A 185 0.54 8.06 19.69
CA ILE A 185 -0.24 9.13 20.33
C ILE A 185 0.56 9.66 21.55
N THR A 186 1.73 10.30 21.28
CA THR A 186 2.73 10.93 22.21
C THR A 186 3.29 10.12 23.41
N VAL A 187 4.61 9.98 23.63
CA VAL A 187 5.63 11.03 23.87
C VAL A 187 7.03 10.52 23.49
N ASN A 188 7.70 11.26 22.62
CA ASN A 188 9.15 11.50 22.40
C ASN A 188 9.43 11.54 20.90
N ARG A 189 10.02 12.65 20.44
CA ARG A 189 10.41 12.86 19.04
C ARG A 189 11.19 11.65 18.53
N VAL A 190 10.63 10.92 17.57
CA VAL A 190 11.37 9.85 16.90
C VAL A 190 12.07 10.49 15.70
N CYS A 191 13.39 10.28 15.58
CA CYS A 191 14.09 10.62 14.34
C CYS A 191 13.50 9.79 13.19
N ASN A 192 12.63 10.41 12.37
CA ASN A 192 12.10 9.77 11.18
C ASN A 192 13.20 9.62 10.12
N PHE A 193 13.78 8.42 10.04
CA PHE A 193 14.69 8.06 8.95
C PHE A 193 13.89 7.66 7.71
N LEU A 194 13.95 8.51 6.68
CA LEU A 194 13.56 8.16 5.32
C LEU A 194 14.72 7.40 4.66
N SER A 195 14.58 6.08 4.50
CA SER A 195 15.53 5.30 3.71
C SER A 195 15.24 5.49 2.22
N THR A 196 16.09 6.25 1.53
CA THR A 196 16.09 6.37 0.07
C THR A 196 17.10 5.40 -0.51
N GLY A 197 16.63 4.32 -1.14
CA GLY A 197 17.51 3.36 -1.82
C GLY A 197 18.00 3.91 -3.16
N GLU A 198 19.20 4.50 -3.19
CA GLU A 198 20.01 4.65 -4.39
C GLU A 198 21.26 3.76 -4.25
N LYS A 199 21.33 2.65 -4.99
CA LYS A 199 22.60 2.00 -5.32
C LYS A 199 22.76 2.04 -6.84
N LYS A 200 23.71 2.86 -7.32
CA LYS A 200 24.23 2.76 -8.69
C LYS A 200 24.92 1.40 -8.83
N ALA A 201 24.24 0.42 -9.43
CA ALA A 201 24.86 -0.78 -9.99
C ALA A 201 24.65 -0.75 -11.50
N MET A 202 25.75 -0.62 -12.22
CA MET A 202 25.84 -0.64 -13.67
C MET A 202 25.84 -2.11 -14.11
N ILE A 203 24.64 -2.70 -14.23
CA ILE A 203 24.43 -4.04 -14.83
C ILE A 203 23.34 -3.88 -15.89
N PRO A 204 23.61 -4.09 -17.19
CA PRO A 204 22.59 -3.97 -18.23
C PRO A 204 21.57 -5.11 -18.09
N GLY A 205 20.28 -4.78 -17.97
CA GLY A 205 19.18 -5.77 -18.04
C GLY A 205 18.24 -5.86 -16.83
N LEU A 206 18.49 -5.11 -15.76
CA LEU A 206 17.57 -5.01 -14.61
C LEU A 206 16.88 -3.64 -14.60
N PRO A 207 15.53 -3.55 -14.53
CA PRO A 207 14.85 -2.29 -14.25
C PRO A 207 15.36 -1.75 -12.90
N VAL A 208 15.82 -0.52 -13.00
CA VAL A 208 16.42 0.25 -11.92
C VAL A 208 15.42 0.43 -10.79
N ILE A 209 15.74 -0.07 -9.60
CA ILE A 209 15.05 0.28 -8.35
C ILE A 209 15.53 1.68 -7.97
N ARG A 210 14.71 2.73 -8.13
CA ARG A 210 15.09 4.11 -7.76
C ARG A 210 13.96 4.89 -7.08
N ARG A 211 14.29 5.44 -5.90
CA ARG A 211 13.74 6.67 -5.33
C ARG A 211 14.73 7.78 -5.69
N ASP A 212 14.33 8.75 -6.50
CA ASP A 212 15.20 9.90 -6.84
C ASP A 212 15.05 11.01 -5.79
N ARG A 213 16.18 11.64 -5.43
CA ARG A 213 16.27 12.64 -4.37
C ARG A 213 15.83 14.03 -4.85
N LEU A 214 14.54 14.34 -4.83
CA LEU A 214 14.06 15.73 -4.97
C LEU A 214 12.90 16.07 -4.03
N ALA A 215 13.24 16.39 -2.79
CA ALA A 215 12.49 17.34 -1.96
C ALA A 215 13.44 17.91 -0.87
N LYS A 216 14.27 18.88 -1.25
CA LYS A 216 14.81 19.83 -0.26
C LYS A 216 13.78 20.97 -0.16
N PRO A 217 13.39 21.42 1.04
CA PRO A 217 12.55 22.60 1.16
C PRO A 217 13.25 23.80 0.50
N ALA A 218 12.47 24.57 -0.26
CA ALA A 218 12.92 25.81 -0.87
C ALA A 218 13.53 26.71 0.22
N ARG A 219 14.76 27.19 -0.01
CA ARG A 219 15.39 28.17 0.86
C ARG A 219 14.53 29.44 0.87
N ARG A 220 14.33 29.97 2.08
CA ARG A 220 13.90 31.35 2.35
C ARG A 220 14.60 32.31 1.38
N TRP A 221 13.82 32.99 0.55
CA TRP A 221 14.17 34.32 0.07
C TRP A 221 13.72 35.29 1.16
N GLN A 222 14.67 35.86 1.89
CA GLN A 222 14.49 37.12 2.60
C GLN A 222 15.33 38.15 1.85
N GLY A 223 14.72 39.30 1.56
CA GLY A 223 15.45 40.49 1.11
C GLY A 223 16.31 41.09 2.21
#